data_AF-A0A0E4GX48-F1
#
_entry.id   AF-A0A0E4GX48-F1
#
_cell.length_a   1.000
_cell.length_b   1.000
_cell.length_c   1.000
_cell.angle_alpha   90.00
_cell.angle_beta   90.00
_cell.angle_gamma   90.00
#
_symmetry.space_group_name_H-M   'P 1'
#
loop_
_entity.id
_entity.type
_entity.pdbx_description
1 polymer ?
#
loop_
_entity_poly.entity_id
_entity_poly.type
_entity_poly.pdbx_seq_one_letter_code
_entity_poly.pdbx_strand_id
1 'polypeptide(L)'
;MPAPRGAKVNDRDVYATVACGALRAEVVRCCDWDASDGIDTVDISFEARINGLREDGGGAAEIFATDSTELFGLAQVAVQAALLLGEARRS
;
A
#
# COMPACT_ATOMS: atom_id res chain seq x y z
N MET A 1 4.10 18.21 -1.26
CA MET A 1 4.56 18.77 -2.56
C MET A 1 3.66 19.96 -2.92
N PRO A 2 4.14 21.05 -3.54
CA PRO A 2 3.26 22.14 -3.96
C PRO A 2 2.19 21.66 -4.94
N ALA A 3 0.96 22.16 -4.79
CA ALA A 3 -0.15 21.84 -5.67
C ALA A 3 0.14 22.24 -7.13
N PRO A 4 -0.16 21.38 -8.12
CA PRO A 4 -0.09 21.78 -9.51
C PRO A 4 -1.14 22.86 -9.79
N ARG A 5 -0.78 23.89 -10.56
CA ARG A 5 -1.74 24.87 -11.09
C ARG A 5 -2.53 24.22 -12.23
N GLY A 6 -3.54 23.41 -11.90
CA GLY A 6 -4.25 22.65 -12.92
C GLY A 6 -5.27 21.65 -12.36
N ALA A 7 -5.32 20.48 -12.99
CA ALA A 7 -6.30 19.43 -12.72
C ALA A 7 -6.05 18.69 -11.39
N LYS A 8 -7.09 18.01 -10.92
CA LYS A 8 -7.05 17.10 -9.77
C LYS A 8 -5.92 16.09 -9.90
N VAL A 9 -5.20 15.85 -8.80
CA VAL A 9 -4.20 14.78 -8.70
C VAL A 9 -4.85 13.59 -8.00
N ASN A 10 -4.77 12.43 -8.64
CA ASN A 10 -5.12 11.13 -8.05
C ASN A 10 -4.20 10.08 -8.69
N ASP A 11 -2.93 10.14 -8.30
CA ASP A 11 -1.89 9.26 -8.83
C ASP A 11 -1.54 8.19 -7.80
N ARG A 12 -1.24 7.00 -8.30
CA ARG A 12 -0.87 5.82 -7.51
C ARG A 12 0.32 5.15 -8.18
N ASP A 13 1.45 5.11 -7.50
CA ASP A 13 2.68 4.50 -7.98
C ASP A 13 3.20 3.45 -6.99
N VAL A 14 3.70 2.32 -7.50
CA VAL A 14 4.33 1.31 -6.64
C VAL A 14 5.72 1.79 -6.23
N TYR A 15 5.91 2.01 -4.92
CA TYR A 15 7.20 2.33 -4.32
C TYR A 15 8.09 1.08 -4.22
N ALA A 16 7.52 -0.03 -3.76
CA ALA A 16 8.24 -1.29 -3.59
C ALA A 16 7.31 -2.49 -3.68
N THR A 17 7.88 -3.64 -4.05
CA THR A 17 7.17 -4.93 -4.10
C THR A 17 7.96 -5.98 -3.33
N VAL A 18 7.25 -6.81 -2.55
CA VAL A 18 7.78 -7.98 -1.85
C VAL A 18 7.00 -9.21 -2.30
N ALA A 19 7.67 -10.34 -2.47
CA ALA A 19 7.00 -11.60 -2.80
C ALA A 19 7.61 -12.79 -2.05
N CYS A 20 6.76 -13.76 -1.70
CA CYS A 20 7.16 -15.09 -1.23
C CYS A 20 6.22 -16.13 -1.85
N GLY A 21 6.73 -16.91 -2.79
CA GLY A 21 5.90 -17.82 -3.60
C GLY A 21 4.81 -17.06 -4.38
N ALA A 22 3.55 -17.42 -4.16
CA ALA A 22 2.41 -16.77 -4.79
C ALA A 22 1.97 -15.47 -4.08
N LEU A 23 2.38 -15.26 -2.83
CA LEU A 23 2.01 -14.09 -2.04
C LEU A 23 2.83 -12.89 -2.46
N ARG A 24 2.16 -11.74 -2.62
CA ARG A 24 2.80 -10.48 -3.02
C ARG A 24 2.27 -9.34 -2.17
N ALA A 25 3.15 -8.43 -1.79
CA ALA A 25 2.78 -7.15 -1.21
C ALA A 25 3.38 -6.00 -2.01
N GLU A 26 2.62 -4.91 -2.10
CA GLU A 26 3.02 -3.68 -2.75
C GLU A 26 2.89 -2.54 -1.74
N VAL A 27 3.96 -1.74 -1.63
CA VAL A 27 3.88 -0.44 -0.97
C VAL A 27 3.58 0.59 -2.06
N VAL A 28 2.45 1.25 -1.95
CA VAL A 28 1.94 2.19 -2.95
C VAL A 28 2.06 3.61 -2.39
N ARG A 29 2.63 4.51 -3.19
CA ARG A 29 2.57 5.95 -2.95
C ARG A 29 1.25 6.48 -3.50
N CYS A 30 0.50 7.14 -2.66
CA CYS A 30 -0.76 7.78 -2.99
C CYS A 30 -0.56 9.30 -3.03
N CYS A 31 -0.85 9.92 -4.16
CA CYS A 31 -0.82 11.37 -4.31
C CYS A 31 -2.23 11.87 -4.61
N ASP A 32 -2.80 12.63 -3.68
CA ASP A 32 -4.16 13.15 -3.77
C ASP A 32 -4.18 14.66 -3.60
N TRP A 33 -4.89 15.33 -4.50
CA TRP A 33 -5.09 16.77 -4.42
C TRP A 33 -6.31 17.22 -5.23
N ASP A 34 -7.16 18.06 -4.65
CA ASP A 34 -8.25 18.73 -5.34
C ASP A 34 -8.25 20.23 -5.03
N ALA A 35 -8.49 21.05 -6.05
CA ALA A 35 -8.60 22.50 -5.91
C ALA A 35 -9.80 22.90 -5.04
N SER A 36 -10.83 22.06 -4.95
CA SER A 36 -12.01 22.31 -4.09
C SER A 36 -11.68 22.27 -2.60
N ASP A 37 -10.59 21.60 -2.21
CA ASP A 37 -10.26 21.36 -0.81
C ASP A 37 -9.65 22.61 -0.15
N GLY A 38 -9.30 23.63 -0.95
CA GLY A 38 -8.72 24.89 -0.47
C GLY A 38 -7.31 24.74 0.11
N ILE A 39 -6.65 23.61 -0.18
CA ILE A 39 -5.30 23.27 0.28
C ILE A 39 -4.33 23.39 -0.88
N ASP A 40 -3.21 24.09 -0.68
CA ASP A 40 -2.25 24.41 -1.75
C ASP A 40 -1.13 23.37 -1.88
N THR A 41 -1.33 22.19 -1.28
CA THR A 41 -0.33 21.12 -1.21
C THR A 41 -0.96 19.77 -1.53
N VAL A 42 -0.27 18.98 -2.34
CA VAL A 42 -0.63 17.58 -2.60
C VAL A 42 -0.40 16.74 -1.35
N ASP A 43 -1.43 16.02 -0.93
CA ASP A 43 -1.33 15.01 0.13
C ASP A 43 -0.60 13.79 -0.42
N ILE A 44 0.41 13.33 0.31
CA ILE A 44 1.21 12.17 -0.06
C ILE A 44 1.12 11.19 1.09
N SER A 45 0.49 10.06 0.83
CA SER A 45 0.38 8.95 1.78
C SER A 45 0.98 7.68 1.20
N PHE A 46 1.20 6.70 2.07
CA PHE A 46 1.69 5.39 1.67
C PHE A 46 0.82 4.31 2.31
N GLU A 47 0.49 3.32 1.49
CA GLU A 47 -0.32 2.16 1.85
C GLU A 47 0.44 0.88 1.52
N ALA A 48 0.31 -0.15 2.35
CA ALA A 48 0.76 -1.50 2.01
C ALA A 48 -0.45 -2.36 1.64
N ARG A 49 -0.39 -3.04 0.50
CA ARG A 49 -1.44 -3.94 0.01
C ARG A 49 -0.85 -5.33 -0.12
N ILE A 50 -1.51 -6.35 0.46
CA ILE A 50 -1.10 -7.74 0.33
C ILE A 50 -2.09 -8.43 -0.61
N ASN A 51 -1.62 -8.73 -1.81
CA ASN A 51 -2.37 -9.39 -2.85
C ASN A 51 -2.45 -10.90 -2.56
N GLY A 52 -3.67 -11.47 -2.65
CA GLY A 52 -3.94 -12.89 -2.39
C GLY A 52 -4.78 -13.18 -1.14
N LEU A 53 -5.14 -12.16 -0.36
CA LEU A 53 -6.17 -12.25 0.68
C LEU A 53 -7.54 -12.01 0.02
N ARG A 54 -8.57 -12.81 0.36
CA ARG A 54 -9.92 -12.57 -0.19
C ARG A 54 -10.42 -11.22 0.31
N GLU A 55 -10.86 -10.38 -0.62
CA GLU A 55 -11.45 -9.08 -0.33
C GLU A 55 -12.91 -9.25 0.09
N ASP A 56 -13.12 -9.71 1.31
CA ASP A 56 -14.43 -9.77 1.93
C ASP A 56 -14.71 -8.40 2.55
N GLY A 57 -14.90 -7.38 1.70
CA GLY A 57 -15.41 -6.06 2.06
C GLY A 57 -14.82 -5.44 3.34
N GLY A 58 -13.72 -4.68 3.22
CA GLY A 58 -13.29 -3.64 4.15
C GLY A 58 -13.46 -3.92 5.65
N GLY A 59 -12.39 -4.40 6.31
CA GLY A 59 -12.26 -4.36 7.77
C GLY A 59 -11.68 -5.61 8.41
N ALA A 60 -11.71 -6.75 7.71
CA ALA A 60 -11.07 -7.98 8.14
C ALA A 60 -10.44 -8.71 6.94
N ALA A 61 -9.23 -9.22 7.13
CA ALA A 61 -8.62 -10.15 6.18
C ALA A 61 -8.73 -11.56 6.75
N GLU A 62 -9.58 -12.40 6.16
CA GLU A 62 -9.64 -13.81 6.52
C GLU A 62 -8.49 -14.57 5.84
N ILE A 63 -7.63 -15.20 6.64
CA ILE A 63 -6.50 -15.99 6.15
C ILE A 63 -6.89 -17.46 6.23
N PHE A 64 -7.12 -18.07 5.07
CA PHE A 64 -7.30 -19.52 4.95
C PHE A 64 -5.99 -20.13 4.49
N ALA A 65 -5.32 -20.85 5.38
CA ALA A 65 -4.12 -21.61 5.07
C ALA A 65 -4.35 -23.09 5.41
N THR A 66 -3.97 -23.97 4.48
CA THR A 66 -4.09 -25.42 4.68
C THR A 66 -2.76 -26.06 5.06
N ASP A 67 -1.66 -25.33 4.90
CA ASP A 67 -0.32 -25.71 5.32
C ASP A 67 0.40 -24.59 6.09
N SER A 68 1.27 -24.98 7.02
CA SER A 68 2.05 -24.06 7.85
C SER A 68 3.03 -23.19 7.05
N THR A 69 3.55 -23.67 5.92
CA THR A 69 4.47 -22.93 5.05
C THR A 69 3.80 -21.70 4.46
N GLU A 70 2.51 -21.78 4.14
CA GLU A 70 1.73 -20.64 3.62
C GLU A 70 1.64 -19.52 4.65
N LEU A 71 1.43 -19.87 5.94
CA LEU A 71 1.42 -18.91 7.04
C LEU A 71 2.79 -18.25 7.24
N PHE A 72 3.88 -19.02 7.16
CA PHE A 72 5.23 -18.46 7.26
C PHE A 72 5.54 -17.53 6.09
N GLY A 73 5.14 -17.88 4.87
CA GLY A 73 5.28 -17.01 3.70
C GLY A 73 4.53 -15.70 3.85
N LEU A 74 3.28 -15.74 4.35
CA LEU A 74 2.49 -14.55 4.63
C LEU A 74 3.13 -13.67 5.69
N ALA A 75 3.60 -14.26 6.79
CA ALA A 75 4.29 -13.52 7.84
C ALA A 75 5.55 -12.81 7.31
N GLN A 76 6.35 -13.50 6.49
CA GLN A 76 7.54 -12.91 5.86
C GLN A 76 7.18 -11.71 4.97
N VAL A 77 6.18 -11.85 4.11
CA VAL A 77 5.73 -10.77 3.21
C VAL A 77 5.19 -9.59 4.02
N ALA A 78 4.36 -9.85 5.03
CA ALA A 78 3.77 -8.80 5.88
C ALA A 78 4.83 -8.02 6.65
N VAL A 79 5.82 -8.70 7.25
CA VAL A 79 6.93 -8.06 7.98
C VAL A 79 7.74 -7.16 7.06
N GLN A 80 8.11 -7.64 5.87
CA GLN A 80 8.89 -6.85 4.92
C GLN A 80 8.11 -5.65 4.38
N ALA A 81 6.82 -5.83 4.06
CA ALA A 81 5.95 -4.73 3.64
C ALA A 81 5.83 -3.65 4.73
N ALA A 82 5.74 -4.04 6.01
CA ALA A 82 5.71 -3.09 7.12
C ALA A 82 7.02 -2.29 7.26
N LEU A 83 8.17 -2.93 7.06
CA LEU A 83 9.47 -2.24 7.06
C LEU A 83 9.58 -1.22 5.93
N LEU A 84 9.22 -1.62 4.71
CA LEU A 84 9.25 -0.75 3.53
C LEU A 84 8.25 0.40 3.63
N LEU A 85 7.06 0.16 4.18
CA LEU A 85 6.09 1.22 4.46
C LEU A 85 6.65 2.24 5.46
N GLY A 86 7.32 1.78 6.51
CA GLY A 86 7.98 2.64 7.48
C GLY A 86 9.12 3.45 6.87
N GLU A 87 9.89 2.88 5.95
CA GLU A 87 10.93 3.55 5.18
C GLU A 87 10.36 4.62 4.26
N ALA A 88 9.34 4.27 3.46
CA ALA A 88 8.70 5.17 2.51
C ALA A 88 8.15 6.43 3.19
N ARG A 89 7.58 6.30 4.39
CA ARG A 89 7.06 7.43 5.19
C ARG A 89 8.15 8.36 5.75
N ARG A 90 9.41 7.93 5.78
CA ARG A 90 10.55 8.74 6.24
C ARG A 90 11.35 9.38 5.11
N SER A 91 11.03 9.03 3.86
CA SER A 91 11.70 9.48 2.64
C SER A 91 11.10 10.79 2.15
#